data_AF-A0A2I1CNH7-F1
#
_entry.id   AF-A0A2I1CNH7-F1
#
_cell.length_a   1.000
_cell.length_b   1.000
_cell.length_c   1.000
_cell.angle_alpha   90.00
_cell.angle_beta   90.00
_cell.angle_gamma   90.00
#
_symmetry.space_group_name_H-M   'P 1'
#
loop_
_entity.id
_entity.type
_entity.pdbx_description
1 polymer ?
#
loop_
_entity_poly.entity_id
_entity_poly.type
_entity_poly.pdbx_seq_one_letter_code
_entity_poly.pdbx_strand_id
1 'polypeptide(L)'
;MAHTTRPSAPDADEIMRLAVERFRTKMESSNRQFLQDRIDEIEAMKLPTEEEKLEKMRPYWRSNLGIKGEDPWNDCAPVGPVRQSGEERNITRLADVKTLYHQYMDGIQPPTLVSEEWRQMYLEPVQSVCNEAAFREEQEEKFEIPLCHELGSFIKYADGVQDPDFRRSGIAPFEPVFVSETKDYALKDHPTVLALPPPDINVAREALKDYLQYYLCDENFIDGIVDEDLEVRVGFLTGTGCRCGHDEWHSAYLYCRRFVEDSNPSHKDWAWRVVVFHADGENPTELNGRYPRFDSIPEFLEWYSSWLEHADLDQIRKDVMKPEYDSDEDR
;
A
#
# COMPACT_ATOMS: atom_id res chain seq x y z
N MET A 1 -6.53 27.86 -25.26
CA MET A 1 -6.27 27.97 -23.80
C MET A 1 -7.51 27.49 -23.08
N ALA A 2 -7.55 26.22 -22.71
CA ALA A 2 -8.62 25.70 -21.85
C ALA A 2 -8.16 25.91 -20.41
N HIS A 3 -8.85 26.77 -19.67
CA HIS A 3 -8.65 26.89 -18.23
C HIS A 3 -9.25 25.64 -17.59
N THR A 4 -8.41 24.63 -17.33
CA THR A 4 -8.77 23.53 -16.42
C THR A 4 -8.96 24.16 -15.05
N THR A 5 -10.23 24.33 -14.66
CA THR A 5 -10.56 24.92 -13.36
C THR A 5 -10.22 23.86 -12.31
N ARG A 6 -9.27 24.16 -11.43
CA ARG A 6 -8.91 23.30 -10.31
C ARG A 6 -10.19 23.04 -9.48
N PRO A 7 -10.51 21.79 -9.12
CA PRO A 7 -11.73 21.49 -8.35
C PRO A 7 -11.73 22.32 -7.06
N SER A 8 -12.91 22.76 -6.61
CA SER A 8 -13.01 23.41 -5.30
C SER A 8 -12.70 22.40 -4.19
N ALA A 9 -12.26 22.85 -3.02
CA ALA A 9 -11.90 21.94 -1.92
C ALA A 9 -13.03 20.95 -1.53
N PRO A 10 -14.32 21.33 -1.51
CA PRO A 10 -15.42 20.39 -1.32
C PRO A 10 -15.55 19.35 -2.45
N ASP A 11 -15.27 19.73 -3.70
CA ASP A 11 -15.34 18.81 -4.83
C ASP A 11 -14.19 17.80 -4.78
N ALA A 12 -12.99 18.22 -4.36
CA ALA A 12 -11.83 17.34 -4.23
C ALA A 12 -11.99 16.27 -3.14
N ASP A 13 -12.58 16.65 -2.00
CA ASP A 13 -12.86 15.74 -0.88
C ASP A 13 -13.88 14.66 -1.29
N GLU A 14 -14.95 15.06 -1.97
CA GLU A 14 -15.97 14.15 -2.49
C GLU A 14 -15.41 13.22 -3.58
N ILE A 15 -14.56 13.73 -4.46
CA ILE A 15 -13.85 12.91 -5.46
C ILE A 15 -13.00 11.83 -4.77
N MET A 16 -12.25 12.20 -3.73
CA MET A 16 -11.43 11.25 -2.97
C MET A 16 -12.29 10.19 -2.27
N ARG A 17 -13.39 10.60 -1.60
CA ARG A 17 -14.33 9.69 -0.95
C ARG A 17 -14.85 8.64 -1.93
N LEU A 18 -15.32 9.09 -3.10
CA LEU A 18 -15.83 8.21 -4.16
C LEU A 18 -14.73 7.30 -4.73
N ALA A 19 -13.49 7.80 -4.86
CA ALA A 19 -12.36 7.00 -5.32
C ALA A 19 -12.05 5.86 -4.33
N VAL A 20 -12.00 6.14 -3.03
CA VAL A 20 -11.79 5.14 -1.98
C VAL A 20 -12.93 4.11 -1.94
N GLU A 21 -14.19 4.54 -2.09
CA GLU A 21 -15.34 3.61 -2.13
C GLU A 21 -15.30 2.67 -3.34
N ARG A 22 -14.94 3.21 -4.51
CA ARG A 22 -14.76 2.41 -5.73
C ARG A 22 -13.60 1.44 -5.58
N PHE A 23 -12.48 1.91 -5.05
CA PHE A 23 -11.30 1.11 -4.75
C PHE A 23 -11.67 -0.10 -3.89
N ARG A 24 -12.32 0.13 -2.74
CA ARG A 24 -12.76 -0.93 -1.81
C ARG A 24 -13.58 -2.00 -2.53
N THR A 25 -14.60 -1.55 -3.25
CA THR A 25 -15.52 -2.44 -3.96
C THR A 25 -14.81 -3.25 -5.03
N LYS A 26 -13.97 -2.59 -5.85
CA LYS A 26 -13.25 -3.21 -6.97
C LYS A 26 -12.18 -4.17 -6.47
N MET A 27 -11.38 -3.76 -5.49
CA MET A 27 -10.33 -4.58 -4.88
C MET A 27 -10.92 -5.83 -4.22
N GLU A 28 -11.96 -5.69 -3.41
CA GLU A 28 -12.64 -6.84 -2.79
C GLU A 28 -13.22 -7.79 -3.84
N SER A 29 -13.87 -7.26 -4.87
CA SER A 29 -14.44 -8.08 -5.94
C SER A 29 -13.36 -8.85 -6.71
N SER A 30 -12.27 -8.18 -7.07
CA SER A 30 -11.12 -8.80 -7.75
C SER A 30 -10.48 -9.90 -6.91
N ASN A 31 -10.23 -9.63 -5.63
CA ASN A 31 -9.66 -10.58 -4.69
C ASN A 31 -10.56 -11.81 -4.48
N ARG A 32 -11.86 -11.59 -4.28
CA ARG A 32 -12.83 -12.69 -4.12
C ARG A 32 -13.01 -13.49 -5.40
N GLN A 33 -13.03 -12.84 -6.55
CA GLN A 33 -13.11 -13.54 -7.84
C GLN A 33 -11.89 -14.44 -8.04
N PHE A 34 -10.68 -13.91 -7.82
CA PHE A 34 -9.46 -14.69 -7.94
C PHE A 34 -9.47 -15.93 -7.03
N LEU A 35 -9.84 -15.76 -5.76
CA LEU A 35 -9.94 -16.87 -4.81
C LEU A 35 -10.98 -17.90 -5.25
N GLN A 36 -12.13 -17.46 -5.77
CA GLN A 36 -13.16 -18.35 -6.30
C GLN A 36 -12.63 -19.16 -7.49
N ASP A 37 -11.91 -18.52 -8.42
CA ASP A 37 -11.29 -19.20 -9.56
C ASP A 37 -10.28 -20.26 -9.09
N ARG A 38 -9.47 -19.97 -8.06
CA ARG A 38 -8.54 -20.95 -7.47
C ARG A 38 -9.27 -22.13 -6.81
N ILE A 39 -10.36 -21.85 -6.10
CA ILE A 39 -11.20 -22.89 -5.48
C ILE A 39 -11.77 -23.81 -6.57
N ASP A 40 -12.32 -23.26 -7.64
CA ASP A 40 -12.91 -24.03 -8.73
C ASP A 40 -11.86 -24.89 -9.47
N GLU A 41 -10.64 -24.36 -9.66
CA GLU A 41 -9.51 -25.11 -10.22
C GLU A 41 -9.12 -26.29 -9.32
N ILE A 42 -9.05 -26.11 -8.00
CA ILE A 42 -8.69 -27.17 -7.06
C ILE A 42 -9.81 -28.23 -6.98
N GLU A 43 -11.08 -27.82 -6.98
CA GLU A 43 -12.21 -28.76 -7.03
C GLU A 43 -12.18 -29.62 -8.30
N ALA A 44 -11.81 -29.03 -9.44
CA ALA A 44 -11.68 -29.76 -10.71
C ALA A 44 -10.58 -30.84 -10.69
N MET A 45 -9.60 -30.76 -9.77
CA MET A 45 -8.56 -31.79 -9.59
C MET A 45 -9.11 -33.08 -8.97
N LYS A 46 -10.33 -33.07 -8.40
CA LYS A 46 -10.99 -34.25 -7.77
C LYS A 46 -10.13 -34.91 -6.70
N LEU A 47 -9.47 -34.09 -5.87
CA LEU A 47 -8.68 -34.57 -4.75
C LEU A 47 -9.56 -35.33 -3.73
N PRO A 48 -9.06 -36.43 -3.14
CA PRO A 48 -9.90 -37.31 -2.34
C PRO A 48 -10.28 -36.75 -0.96
N THR A 49 -9.51 -35.79 -0.41
CA THR A 49 -9.76 -35.20 0.91
C THR A 49 -9.78 -33.67 0.90
N GLU A 50 -10.48 -33.06 1.86
CA GLU A 50 -10.46 -31.60 2.04
C GLU A 50 -9.10 -31.08 2.48
N GLU A 51 -8.31 -31.89 3.21
CA GLU A 51 -6.96 -31.52 3.61
C GLU A 51 -6.03 -31.33 2.41
N GLU A 52 -6.06 -32.25 1.43
CA GLU A 52 -5.28 -32.10 0.19
C GLU A 52 -5.74 -30.88 -0.63
N LYS A 53 -7.04 -30.56 -0.61
CA LYS A 53 -7.55 -29.35 -1.27
C LYS A 53 -7.03 -28.09 -0.58
N LEU A 54 -7.07 -28.05 0.76
CA LEU A 54 -6.53 -26.93 1.54
C LEU A 54 -5.02 -26.80 1.34
N GLU A 55 -4.28 -27.91 1.24
CA GLU A 55 -2.86 -27.91 0.92
C GLU A 55 -2.57 -27.22 -0.43
N LYS A 56 -3.42 -27.44 -1.44
CA LYS A 56 -3.31 -26.72 -2.74
C LYS A 56 -3.70 -25.24 -2.66
N MET A 57 -4.54 -24.85 -1.71
CA MET A 57 -4.98 -23.47 -1.53
C MET A 57 -3.97 -22.62 -0.73
N ARG A 58 -3.25 -23.23 0.23
CA ARG A 58 -2.28 -22.56 1.12
C ARG A 58 -1.28 -21.65 0.39
N PRO A 59 -0.66 -22.06 -0.75
CA PRO A 59 0.28 -21.19 -1.46
C PRO A 59 -0.29 -19.85 -1.94
N TYR A 60 -1.59 -19.84 -2.30
CA TYR A 60 -2.30 -18.63 -2.73
C TYR A 60 -2.70 -17.77 -1.54
N TRP A 61 -3.20 -18.38 -0.46
CA TRP A 61 -3.66 -17.62 0.71
C TRP A 61 -2.50 -17.12 1.61
N ARG A 62 -1.30 -17.69 1.47
CA ARG A 62 -0.10 -17.37 2.28
C ARG A 62 -0.31 -17.55 3.79
N SER A 63 -1.05 -18.59 4.18
CA SER A 63 -1.24 -18.86 5.60
C SER A 63 -1.41 -20.33 5.97
N ASN A 64 -1.52 -20.53 7.27
CA ASN A 64 -1.75 -21.78 7.96
C ASN A 64 -3.22 -22.25 7.85
N LEU A 65 -3.82 -22.19 6.66
CA LEU A 65 -5.21 -22.63 6.44
C LEU A 65 -5.43 -24.05 6.96
N GLY A 66 -6.31 -24.18 7.96
CA GLY A 66 -6.64 -25.45 8.63
C GLY A 66 -5.52 -26.04 9.50
N ILE A 67 -4.36 -25.40 9.59
CA ILE A 67 -3.24 -25.86 10.42
C ILE A 67 -3.47 -25.40 11.86
N LYS A 68 -3.53 -26.36 12.78
CA LYS A 68 -3.72 -26.07 14.21
C LYS A 68 -2.39 -25.63 14.85
N GLY A 69 -2.48 -24.75 15.84
CA GLY A 69 -1.36 -24.28 16.64
C GLY A 69 -1.79 -23.25 17.67
N GLU A 70 -0.86 -22.83 18.53
CA GLU A 70 -1.08 -21.73 19.48
C GLU A 70 -0.92 -20.38 18.79
N ASP A 71 -1.71 -19.40 19.22
CA ASP A 71 -1.65 -18.02 18.73
C ASP A 71 -0.60 -17.25 19.57
N PRO A 72 0.53 -16.81 18.98
CA PRO A 72 1.62 -16.17 19.74
C PRO A 72 1.38 -14.66 19.96
N TRP A 73 0.12 -14.23 20.07
CA TRP A 73 -0.23 -12.80 20.14
C TRP A 73 0.03 -12.21 21.53
N ASN A 74 0.59 -10.99 21.55
CA ASN A 74 0.69 -10.22 22.79
C ASN A 74 -0.58 -9.39 23.05
N ASP A 75 -0.69 -8.81 24.25
CA ASP A 75 -1.85 -8.00 24.68
C ASP A 75 -2.16 -6.82 23.73
N CYS A 76 -1.14 -6.31 23.03
CA CYS A 76 -1.21 -5.16 22.14
C CYS A 76 -1.34 -5.57 20.66
N ALA A 77 -1.68 -6.82 20.36
CA ALA A 77 -1.88 -7.26 18.99
C ALA A 77 -3.10 -6.56 18.35
N PRO A 78 -3.03 -6.13 17.07
CA PRO A 78 -4.16 -5.52 16.40
C PRO A 78 -5.31 -6.52 16.17
N VAL A 79 -6.57 -6.03 16.12
CA VAL A 79 -7.77 -6.88 15.93
C VAL A 79 -7.71 -7.69 14.63
N GLY A 80 -7.29 -7.06 13.53
CA GLY A 80 -7.31 -7.63 12.18
C GLY A 80 -6.52 -8.96 12.07
N PRO A 81 -5.20 -8.95 12.34
CA PRO A 81 -4.36 -10.16 12.26
C PRO A 81 -4.80 -11.26 13.22
N VAL A 82 -5.23 -10.91 14.43
CA VAL A 82 -5.71 -11.88 15.43
C VAL A 82 -6.97 -12.59 14.94
N ARG A 83 -7.95 -11.82 14.44
CA ARG A 83 -9.18 -12.38 13.87
C ARG A 83 -8.87 -13.27 12.66
N GLN A 84 -8.05 -12.78 11.74
CA GLN A 84 -7.65 -13.52 10.54
C GLN A 84 -6.99 -14.86 10.88
N SER A 85 -5.97 -14.87 11.75
CA SER A 85 -5.31 -16.10 12.21
C SER A 85 -6.32 -17.09 12.82
N GLY A 86 -7.22 -16.59 13.67
CA GLY A 86 -8.24 -17.41 14.31
C GLY A 86 -9.21 -18.06 13.31
N GLU A 87 -9.69 -17.30 12.31
CA GLU A 87 -10.59 -17.85 11.29
C GLU A 87 -9.86 -18.84 10.36
N GLU A 88 -8.65 -18.52 9.92
CA GLU A 88 -7.83 -19.35 9.02
C GLU A 88 -7.54 -20.75 9.58
N ARG A 89 -7.16 -20.82 10.86
CA ARG A 89 -6.87 -22.09 11.56
C ARG A 89 -8.10 -22.94 11.76
N ASN A 90 -9.30 -22.33 11.73
CA ASN A 90 -10.57 -23.01 11.97
C ASN A 90 -11.24 -23.53 10.70
N ILE A 91 -10.74 -23.17 9.52
CA ILE A 91 -11.20 -23.75 8.27
C ILE A 91 -10.92 -25.26 8.25
N THR A 92 -11.91 -26.02 7.75
CA THR A 92 -11.80 -27.47 7.55
C THR A 92 -12.18 -27.90 6.13
N ARG A 93 -12.70 -26.98 5.31
CA ARG A 93 -13.16 -27.25 3.95
C ARG A 93 -12.72 -26.15 3.00
N LEU A 94 -12.36 -26.51 1.77
CA LEU A 94 -11.97 -25.55 0.74
C LEU A 94 -13.08 -24.53 0.46
N ALA A 95 -14.33 -24.98 0.45
CA ALA A 95 -15.51 -24.15 0.17
C ALA A 95 -15.70 -22.98 1.15
N ASP A 96 -15.12 -23.06 2.36
CA ASP A 96 -15.25 -22.03 3.38
C ASP A 96 -14.26 -20.86 3.16
N VAL A 97 -13.20 -21.08 2.35
CA VAL A 97 -12.15 -20.08 2.08
C VAL A 97 -12.72 -18.85 1.38
N LYS A 98 -13.74 -19.00 0.54
CA LYS A 98 -14.36 -17.87 -0.19
C LYS A 98 -14.96 -16.79 0.71
N THR A 99 -15.38 -17.16 1.93
CA THR A 99 -15.99 -16.26 2.92
C THR A 99 -15.05 -15.89 4.05
N LEU A 100 -13.83 -16.39 4.02
CA LEU A 100 -12.84 -16.18 5.08
C LEU A 100 -12.47 -14.70 5.18
N TYR A 101 -12.34 -14.20 6.41
CA TYR A 101 -11.88 -12.86 6.66
C TYR A 101 -10.39 -12.71 6.32
N HIS A 102 -10.06 -11.66 5.58
CA HIS A 102 -8.71 -11.17 5.39
C HIS A 102 -8.70 -9.67 5.69
N GLN A 103 -7.78 -9.17 6.51
CA GLN A 103 -7.81 -7.79 6.97
C GLN A 103 -7.67 -6.75 5.83
N TYR A 104 -7.03 -7.14 4.74
CA TYR A 104 -6.85 -6.31 3.54
C TYR A 104 -7.70 -6.79 2.35
N MET A 105 -8.81 -7.53 2.58
CA MET A 105 -9.61 -8.07 1.47
C MET A 105 -10.11 -6.98 0.50
N ASP A 106 -10.51 -5.82 1.03
CA ASP A 106 -10.89 -4.63 0.26
C ASP A 106 -9.71 -3.67 0.00
N GLY A 107 -8.52 -4.07 0.41
CA GLY A 107 -7.25 -3.37 0.29
C GLY A 107 -7.11 -2.07 1.07
N ILE A 108 -8.05 -1.68 1.94
CA ILE A 108 -7.95 -0.42 2.69
C ILE A 108 -7.39 -0.64 4.08
N GLN A 109 -6.47 0.22 4.48
CA GLN A 109 -6.11 0.41 5.88
C GLN A 109 -7.02 1.48 6.49
N PRO A 110 -7.81 1.15 7.53
CA PRO A 110 -8.76 2.10 8.12
C PRO A 110 -8.08 3.38 8.61
N PRO A 111 -8.74 4.55 8.51
CA PRO A 111 -8.15 5.80 8.94
C PRO A 111 -7.98 5.84 10.45
N THR A 112 -6.77 6.15 10.93
CA THR A 112 -6.48 6.32 12.35
C THR A 112 -6.31 7.77 12.78
N LEU A 113 -6.29 8.73 11.84
CA LEU A 113 -6.28 10.17 12.08
C LEU A 113 -7.70 10.76 11.99
N VAL A 114 -8.51 10.52 13.02
CA VAL A 114 -9.97 10.72 12.99
C VAL A 114 -10.36 12.19 13.14
N SER A 115 -9.65 12.94 13.97
CA SER A 115 -9.91 14.36 14.22
C SER A 115 -9.20 15.26 13.21
N GLU A 116 -9.76 16.45 12.98
CA GLU A 116 -9.12 17.46 12.13
C GLU A 116 -7.80 17.96 12.73
N GLU A 117 -7.71 18.02 14.06
CA GLU A 117 -6.51 18.41 14.78
C GLU A 117 -5.33 17.45 14.48
N TRP A 118 -5.59 16.15 14.49
CA TRP A 118 -4.57 15.15 14.19
C TRP A 118 -4.18 15.12 12.71
N ARG A 119 -5.13 15.32 11.78
CA ARG A 119 -4.80 15.46 10.36
C ARG A 119 -3.97 16.70 10.07
N GLN A 120 -4.32 17.84 10.67
CA GLN A 120 -3.53 19.06 10.53
C GLN A 120 -2.14 18.89 11.16
N MET A 121 -2.07 18.26 12.33
CA MET A 121 -0.80 17.89 12.96
C MET A 121 0.04 16.98 12.07
N TYR A 122 -0.56 16.12 11.25
CA TYR A 122 0.18 15.26 10.34
C TYR A 122 0.70 16.02 9.11
N LEU A 123 -0.14 16.83 8.47
CA LEU A 123 0.23 17.52 7.21
C LEU A 123 1.27 18.64 7.41
N GLU A 124 1.25 19.33 8.55
CA GLU A 124 2.19 20.42 8.85
C GLU A 124 3.66 19.96 8.93
N PRO A 125 4.04 18.95 9.74
CA PRO A 125 5.37 18.37 9.75
C PRO A 125 5.78 17.79 8.40
N VAL A 126 4.87 17.12 7.67
CA VAL A 126 5.16 16.61 6.32
C VAL A 126 5.63 17.75 5.43
N GLN A 127 4.90 18.87 5.38
CA GLN A 127 5.29 20.03 4.58
C GLN A 127 6.61 20.65 5.07
N SER A 128 6.79 20.81 6.38
CA SER A 128 8.01 21.40 6.96
C SER A 128 9.24 20.58 6.61
N VAL A 129 9.21 19.28 6.90
CA VAL A 129 10.31 18.35 6.61
C VAL A 129 10.61 18.30 5.13
N CYS A 130 9.57 18.27 4.27
CA CYS A 130 9.77 18.29 2.82
C CYS A 130 10.44 19.59 2.35
N ASN A 131 10.07 20.75 2.90
CA ASN A 131 10.70 22.02 2.52
C ASN A 131 12.15 22.15 3.00
N GLU A 132 12.47 21.56 4.15
CA GLU A 132 13.83 21.49 4.70
C GLU A 132 14.72 20.55 3.90
N ALA A 133 14.19 19.41 3.46
CA ALA A 133 14.93 18.38 2.74
C ALA A 133 14.95 18.56 1.21
N ALA A 134 14.14 19.46 0.65
CA ALA A 134 14.02 19.62 -0.79
C ALA A 134 15.35 19.95 -1.47
N PHE A 135 15.67 19.22 -2.55
CA PHE A 135 16.82 19.49 -3.41
C PHE A 135 16.67 20.86 -4.08
N ARG A 136 17.69 21.70 -3.96
CA ARG A 136 17.71 23.08 -4.48
C ARG A 136 19.05 23.34 -5.14
N GLU A 137 19.02 23.87 -6.36
CA GLU A 137 20.25 24.35 -6.99
C GLU A 137 20.62 25.74 -6.44
N GLU A 138 21.92 26.04 -6.34
CA GLU A 138 22.43 27.30 -5.75
C GLU A 138 21.90 28.57 -6.43
N GLN A 139 21.40 28.46 -7.67
CA GLN A 139 20.94 29.58 -8.49
C GLN A 139 19.42 29.69 -8.63
N GLU A 140 18.66 28.79 -7.98
CA GLU A 140 17.21 28.77 -8.12
C GLU A 140 16.51 29.80 -7.24
N GLU A 141 15.42 30.37 -7.78
CA GLU A 141 14.51 31.18 -6.98
C GLU A 141 13.97 30.37 -5.81
N LYS A 142 13.76 31.04 -4.67
CA LYS A 142 13.16 30.43 -3.49
C LYS A 142 11.78 29.85 -3.84
N PHE A 143 11.75 28.55 -4.05
CA PHE A 143 10.53 27.78 -4.22
C PHE A 143 10.12 27.14 -2.88
N GLU A 144 8.81 26.97 -2.68
CA GLU A 144 8.22 26.33 -1.51
C GLU A 144 7.39 25.13 -1.97
N ILE A 145 7.68 23.97 -1.39
CA ILE A 145 6.91 22.74 -1.66
C ILE A 145 5.50 22.94 -1.10
N PRO A 146 4.46 22.85 -1.95
CA PRO A 146 3.08 23.08 -1.51
C PRO A 146 2.61 21.94 -0.61
N LEU A 147 1.65 22.26 0.26
CA LEU A 147 0.95 21.27 1.07
C LEU A 147 0.32 20.19 0.18
N CYS A 148 0.43 18.94 0.59
CA CYS A 148 -0.15 17.78 -0.09
C CYS A 148 -1.67 17.68 0.17
N HIS A 149 -2.46 18.60 -0.37
CA HIS A 149 -3.92 18.65 -0.15
C HIS A 149 -4.66 17.35 -0.51
N GLU A 150 -4.21 16.66 -1.56
CA GLU A 150 -4.81 15.39 -1.95
C GLU A 150 -4.54 14.28 -0.92
N LEU A 151 -3.31 14.20 -0.40
CA LEU A 151 -2.98 13.32 0.72
C LEU A 151 -3.83 13.65 1.95
N GLY A 152 -4.00 14.94 2.26
CA GLY A 152 -4.87 15.39 3.34
C GLY A 152 -6.34 14.97 3.18
N SER A 153 -6.80 14.82 1.94
CA SER A 153 -8.15 14.30 1.65
C SER A 153 -8.18 12.77 1.77
N PHE A 154 -7.14 12.08 1.31
CA PHE A 154 -7.02 10.62 1.38
C PHE A 154 -7.03 10.10 2.83
N ILE A 155 -6.23 10.71 3.72
CA ILE A 155 -6.10 10.28 5.12
C ILE A 155 -7.37 10.45 5.97
N LYS A 156 -8.40 11.11 5.45
CA LYS A 156 -9.74 11.12 6.07
C LYS A 156 -10.46 9.79 5.92
N TYR A 157 -10.14 9.04 4.87
CA TYR A 157 -10.87 7.85 4.45
C TYR A 157 -10.03 6.57 4.54
N ALA A 158 -8.70 6.68 4.50
CA ALA A 158 -7.78 5.55 4.64
C ALA A 158 -6.38 6.00 5.08
N ASP A 159 -5.71 5.20 5.90
CA ASP A 159 -4.30 5.41 6.24
C ASP A 159 -3.34 4.90 5.15
N GLY A 160 -3.84 4.00 4.31
CA GLY A 160 -3.10 3.39 3.23
C GLY A 160 -3.92 2.38 2.44
N VAL A 161 -3.32 1.86 1.38
CA VAL A 161 -3.85 0.74 0.59
C VAL A 161 -2.83 -0.36 0.42
N GLN A 162 -3.31 -1.60 0.40
CA GLN A 162 -2.48 -2.79 0.35
C GLN A 162 -3.14 -3.90 -0.47
N ASP A 163 -2.34 -4.64 -1.23
CA ASP A 163 -2.76 -5.89 -1.88
C ASP A 163 -2.56 -7.03 -0.85
N PRO A 164 -3.57 -7.90 -0.56
CA PRO A 164 -3.35 -9.16 0.15
C PRO A 164 -2.23 -10.03 -0.43
N ASP A 165 -1.92 -9.80 -1.70
CA ASP A 165 -0.89 -10.42 -2.51
C ASP A 165 -1.13 -11.93 -2.69
N PHE A 166 -2.39 -12.32 -2.89
CA PHE A 166 -2.79 -13.71 -3.22
C PHE A 166 -2.10 -14.24 -4.50
N ARG A 167 -1.60 -13.33 -5.33
CA ARG A 167 -0.92 -13.57 -6.60
C ARG A 167 0.61 -13.61 -6.50
N ARG A 168 1.19 -13.36 -5.33
CA ARG A 168 2.64 -13.28 -5.09
C ARG A 168 3.39 -12.33 -6.04
N SER A 169 2.76 -11.21 -6.35
CA SER A 169 3.36 -10.13 -7.12
C SER A 169 4.40 -9.34 -6.35
N GLY A 170 4.32 -9.33 -5.02
CA GLY A 170 5.17 -8.48 -4.19
C GLY A 170 4.95 -6.99 -4.45
N ILE A 171 3.78 -6.60 -4.99
CA ILE A 171 3.48 -5.20 -5.26
C ILE A 171 3.51 -4.37 -3.97
N ALA A 172 4.13 -3.19 -4.03
CA ALA A 172 4.27 -2.33 -2.86
C ALA A 172 2.92 -1.77 -2.40
N PRO A 173 2.63 -1.77 -1.09
CA PRO A 173 1.49 -1.03 -0.56
C PRO A 173 1.75 0.49 -0.66
N PHE A 174 0.73 1.31 -0.44
CA PHE A 174 0.84 2.76 -0.31
C PHE A 174 0.33 3.17 1.08
N GLU A 175 1.24 3.38 2.01
CA GLU A 175 1.00 3.58 3.45
C GLU A 175 1.65 4.90 3.91
N PRO A 176 1.10 6.05 3.52
CA PRO A 176 1.70 7.33 3.88
C PRO A 176 1.60 7.62 5.40
N VAL A 177 0.66 7.04 6.14
CA VAL A 177 0.42 7.40 7.55
C VAL A 177 1.37 6.65 8.51
N PHE A 178 2.29 7.39 9.14
CA PHE A 178 3.30 6.84 10.06
C PHE A 178 2.92 6.89 11.55
N VAL A 179 1.84 7.59 11.91
CA VAL A 179 1.39 7.78 13.30
C VAL A 179 -0.12 7.68 13.40
N SER A 180 -0.65 7.35 14.58
CA SER A 180 -2.08 7.06 14.77
C SER A 180 -2.66 7.77 15.99
N GLU A 181 -3.87 8.36 15.85
CA GLU A 181 -4.68 8.89 16.97
C GLU A 181 -5.39 7.75 17.71
N THR A 182 -5.74 6.68 17.02
CA THR A 182 -6.46 5.54 17.59
C THR A 182 -5.69 4.24 17.40
N LYS A 183 -5.78 3.34 18.39
CA LYS A 183 -5.22 1.98 18.29
C LYS A 183 -6.31 0.95 18.53
N ASP A 184 -6.48 0.03 17.58
CA ASP A 184 -7.52 -1.00 17.64
C ASP A 184 -6.94 -2.35 18.07
N TYR A 185 -6.86 -2.58 19.38
CA TYR A 185 -6.30 -3.79 19.97
C TYR A 185 -7.30 -4.94 20.04
N ALA A 186 -6.86 -6.18 19.83
CA ALA A 186 -7.69 -7.38 19.95
C ALA A 186 -8.18 -7.64 21.38
N LEU A 187 -7.35 -7.29 22.37
CA LEU A 187 -7.56 -7.56 23.79
C LEU A 187 -7.83 -6.25 24.56
N LYS A 188 -8.80 -5.45 24.10
CA LYS A 188 -9.09 -4.10 24.64
C LYS A 188 -9.38 -4.08 26.14
N ASP A 189 -10.00 -5.13 26.66
CA ASP A 189 -10.37 -5.25 28.07
C ASP A 189 -9.20 -5.75 28.95
N HIS A 190 -8.05 -6.08 28.35
CA HIS A 190 -6.90 -6.54 29.11
C HIS A 190 -6.33 -5.39 29.97
N PRO A 191 -5.97 -5.63 31.25
CA PRO A 191 -5.47 -4.58 32.14
C PRO A 191 -4.28 -3.80 31.57
N THR A 192 -3.39 -4.46 30.83
CA THR A 192 -2.25 -3.82 30.14
C THR A 192 -2.71 -2.76 29.14
N VAL A 193 -3.75 -3.05 28.35
CA VAL A 193 -4.29 -2.15 27.33
C VAL A 193 -5.07 -1.01 27.98
N LEU A 194 -5.89 -1.31 28.99
CA LEU A 194 -6.63 -0.29 29.75
C LEU A 194 -5.72 0.70 30.50
N ALA A 195 -4.51 0.27 30.85
CA ALA A 195 -3.52 1.12 31.51
C ALA A 195 -2.74 2.02 30.54
N LEU A 196 -2.90 1.87 29.23
CA LEU A 196 -2.20 2.72 28.26
C LEU A 196 -2.72 4.16 28.34
N PRO A 197 -1.82 5.15 28.36
CA PRO A 197 -2.24 6.54 28.28
C PRO A 197 -2.90 6.82 26.92
N PRO A 198 -3.83 7.78 26.84
CA PRO A 198 -4.34 8.24 25.57
C PRO A 198 -3.19 8.78 24.71
N PRO A 199 -3.27 8.68 23.37
CA PRO A 199 -2.25 9.21 22.49
C PRO A 199 -2.02 10.71 22.70
N ASP A 200 -0.75 11.10 22.83
CA ASP A 200 -0.34 12.50 22.97
C ASP A 200 0.05 13.04 21.60
N ILE A 201 -0.65 14.09 21.17
CA ILE A 201 -0.48 14.70 19.85
C ILE A 201 0.91 15.33 19.65
N ASN A 202 1.54 15.84 20.71
CA ASN A 202 2.88 16.42 20.62
C ASN A 202 3.94 15.33 20.51
N VAL A 203 3.77 14.23 21.27
CA VAL A 203 4.64 13.05 21.14
C VAL A 203 4.52 12.45 19.74
N ALA A 204 3.29 12.34 19.21
CA ALA A 204 3.06 11.87 17.84
C ALA A 204 3.68 12.80 16.79
N ARG A 205 3.64 14.12 16.99
CA ARG A 205 4.26 15.10 16.09
C ARG A 205 5.77 14.92 15.99
N GLU A 206 6.45 14.72 17.11
CA GLU A 206 7.90 14.50 17.10
C GLU A 206 8.26 13.12 16.51
N ALA A 207 7.52 12.08 16.88
CA ALA A 207 7.70 10.75 16.28
C ALA A 207 7.48 10.77 14.75
N LEU A 208 6.51 11.53 14.27
CA LEU A 208 6.26 11.72 12.83
C LEU A 208 7.46 12.34 12.13
N LYS A 209 8.11 13.34 12.72
CA LYS A 209 9.33 13.94 12.13
C LYS A 209 10.45 12.91 12.02
N ASP A 210 10.65 12.09 13.06
CA ASP A 210 11.66 11.04 13.06
C ASP A 210 11.38 9.99 11.97
N TYR A 211 10.12 9.56 11.82
CA TYR A 211 9.71 8.65 10.74
C TYR A 211 9.91 9.27 9.36
N LEU A 212 9.51 10.54 9.17
CA LEU A 212 9.67 11.22 7.89
C LEU A 212 11.14 11.36 7.50
N GLN A 213 12.05 11.60 8.45
CA GLN A 213 13.48 11.62 8.19
C GLN A 213 14.02 10.25 7.78
N TYR A 214 13.50 9.18 8.38
CA TYR A 214 13.91 7.81 8.06
C TYR A 214 13.44 7.35 6.68
N TYR A 215 12.21 7.69 6.30
CA TYR A 215 11.60 7.29 5.02
C TYR A 215 11.81 8.32 3.90
N LEU A 216 12.51 9.41 4.17
CA LEU A 216 12.83 10.44 3.19
C LEU A 216 13.68 9.83 2.08
N CYS A 217 13.29 10.06 0.83
CA CYS A 217 14.10 9.64 -0.31
C CYS A 217 15.28 10.60 -0.43
N ASP A 218 16.47 10.16 -0.01
CA ASP A 218 17.70 10.93 -0.16
C ASP A 218 18.18 10.99 -1.62
N GLU A 219 19.15 11.85 -1.91
CA GLU A 219 19.64 12.10 -3.27
C GLU A 219 20.18 10.81 -3.92
N ASN A 220 20.90 9.98 -3.16
CA ASN A 220 21.45 8.73 -3.68
C ASN A 220 20.34 7.73 -4.01
N PHE A 221 19.29 7.68 -3.18
CA PHE A 221 18.13 6.83 -3.40
C PHE A 221 17.35 7.28 -4.64
N ILE A 222 17.13 8.58 -4.80
CA ILE A 222 16.47 9.13 -5.99
C ILE A 222 17.28 8.83 -7.25
N ASP A 223 18.57 9.21 -7.28
CA ASP A 223 19.45 9.08 -8.44
C ASP A 223 19.68 7.63 -8.85
N GLY A 224 19.71 6.73 -7.86
CA GLY A 224 20.03 5.31 -8.09
C GLY A 224 18.82 4.43 -8.36
N ILE A 225 17.59 4.83 -7.98
CA ILE A 225 16.46 3.89 -7.88
C ILE A 225 15.15 4.42 -8.45
N VAL A 226 14.74 5.67 -8.23
CA VAL A 226 13.32 6.05 -8.41
C VAL A 226 12.83 6.05 -9.86
N ASP A 227 13.46 6.83 -10.74
CA ASP A 227 13.16 6.86 -12.19
C ASP A 227 14.15 7.79 -12.92
N GLU A 228 14.75 7.34 -14.01
CA GLU A 228 15.64 8.19 -14.83
C GLU A 228 14.91 9.35 -15.53
N ASP A 229 13.57 9.31 -15.64
CA ASP A 229 12.79 10.33 -16.36
C ASP A 229 12.09 11.38 -15.48
N LEU A 230 12.26 11.28 -14.16
CA LEU A 230 11.70 12.20 -13.17
C LEU A 230 12.76 13.13 -12.61
N GLU A 231 12.47 14.43 -12.62
CA GLU A 231 13.17 15.38 -11.76
C GLU A 231 12.41 15.45 -10.43
N VAL A 232 13.06 14.99 -9.35
CA VAL A 232 12.44 14.91 -8.00
C VAL A 232 13.05 15.99 -7.11
N ARG A 233 12.20 16.67 -6.33
CA ARG A 233 12.66 17.64 -5.31
C ARG A 233 12.70 17.05 -3.93
N VAL A 234 11.69 16.24 -3.62
CA VAL A 234 11.53 15.62 -2.31
C VAL A 234 10.47 14.55 -2.40
N GLY A 235 10.50 13.63 -1.46
CA GLY A 235 9.43 12.67 -1.25
C GLY A 235 9.81 11.69 -0.16
N PHE A 236 8.92 10.74 0.07
CA PHE A 236 9.14 9.69 1.04
C PHE A 236 8.61 8.37 0.50
N LEU A 237 9.27 7.30 0.93
CA LEU A 237 8.84 5.94 0.69
C LEU A 237 7.54 5.70 1.45
N THR A 238 6.55 5.17 0.75
CA THR A 238 5.22 4.84 1.30
C THR A 238 4.98 3.34 1.39
N GLY A 239 5.89 2.51 0.91
CA GLY A 239 5.77 1.08 1.07
C GLY A 239 6.86 0.29 0.37
N THR A 240 7.09 -0.91 0.88
CA THR A 240 7.95 -1.91 0.27
C THR A 240 7.14 -3.19 0.13
N GLY A 241 7.04 -3.66 -1.11
CA GLY A 241 6.44 -4.93 -1.44
C GLY A 241 7.54 -5.96 -1.63
N CYS A 242 7.38 -7.11 -0.98
CA CYS A 242 8.39 -8.16 -0.99
C CYS A 242 7.90 -9.41 -1.71
N ARG A 243 8.83 -10.10 -2.36
CA ARG A 243 8.61 -11.38 -3.01
C ARG A 243 9.72 -12.34 -2.60
N CYS A 244 9.34 -13.51 -2.10
CA CYS A 244 10.28 -14.53 -1.61
C CYS A 244 11.32 -13.98 -0.60
N GLY A 245 10.93 -13.03 0.26
CA GLY A 245 11.82 -12.45 1.27
C GLY A 245 12.77 -11.35 0.76
N HIS A 246 12.66 -10.95 -0.51
CA HIS A 246 13.39 -9.85 -1.10
C HIS A 246 12.46 -8.70 -1.45
N ASP A 247 12.97 -7.47 -1.39
CA ASP A 247 12.24 -6.29 -1.87
C ASP A 247 12.09 -6.41 -3.39
N GLU A 248 10.86 -6.31 -3.87
CA GLU A 248 10.54 -6.41 -5.31
C GLU A 248 10.08 -5.05 -5.83
N TRP A 249 9.20 -4.37 -5.09
CA TRP A 249 8.65 -3.08 -5.46
C TRP A 249 8.73 -2.10 -4.31
N HIS A 250 8.91 -0.84 -4.65
CA HIS A 250 8.74 0.28 -3.75
C HIS A 250 7.58 1.15 -4.23
N SER A 251 6.90 1.80 -3.29
CA SER A 251 6.01 2.91 -3.59
C SER A 251 6.54 4.17 -2.90
N ALA A 252 6.40 5.32 -3.54
CA ALA A 252 6.74 6.61 -2.96
C ALA A 252 5.73 7.68 -3.33
N TYR A 253 5.66 8.70 -2.48
CA TYR A 253 4.92 9.93 -2.74
C TYR A 253 5.89 11.08 -2.93
N LEU A 254 6.00 11.55 -4.17
CA LEU A 254 7.09 12.41 -4.61
C LEU A 254 6.57 13.74 -5.12
N TYR A 255 7.27 14.83 -4.80
CA TYR A 255 7.11 16.10 -5.49
C TYR A 255 8.11 16.18 -6.65
N CYS A 256 7.62 15.97 -7.86
CA CYS A 256 8.45 15.80 -9.04
C CYS A 256 7.89 16.50 -10.28
N ARG A 257 8.59 16.42 -11.41
CA ARG A 257 8.10 16.69 -12.76
C ARG A 257 8.78 15.75 -13.75
N ARG A 258 8.20 15.55 -14.93
CA ARG A 258 8.85 14.78 -16.01
C ARG A 258 9.81 15.67 -16.78
N PHE A 259 11.01 15.16 -17.06
CA PHE A 259 12.01 15.87 -17.86
C PHE A 259 12.06 15.43 -19.34
N VAL A 260 11.32 14.37 -19.71
CA VAL A 260 11.23 13.86 -21.09
C VAL A 260 10.20 14.59 -21.97
N GLU A 261 10.34 14.46 -23.30
CA GLU A 261 9.34 14.94 -24.27
C GLU A 261 8.03 14.16 -24.13
N ASP A 262 7.08 14.71 -23.40
CA ASP A 262 5.73 14.15 -23.23
C ASP A 262 4.69 14.90 -24.08
N SER A 263 3.75 14.14 -24.63
CA SER A 263 2.57 14.64 -25.34
C SER A 263 1.62 15.46 -24.44
N ASN A 264 1.62 15.21 -23.12
CA ASN A 264 0.85 15.99 -22.17
C ASN A 264 1.74 17.05 -21.47
N PRO A 265 1.54 18.35 -21.74
CA PRO A 265 2.38 19.40 -21.16
C PRO A 265 2.26 19.53 -19.64
N SER A 266 1.15 19.08 -19.02
CA SER A 266 1.00 19.15 -17.55
C SER A 266 1.98 18.25 -16.80
N HIS A 267 2.55 17.24 -17.46
CA HIS A 267 3.55 16.37 -16.84
C HIS A 267 4.89 17.09 -16.61
N LYS A 268 5.11 18.24 -17.25
CA LYS A 268 6.28 19.11 -17.01
C LYS A 268 6.11 20.03 -15.80
N ASP A 269 4.91 20.10 -15.24
CA ASP A 269 4.63 20.89 -14.04
C ASP A 269 5.01 20.11 -12.78
N TRP A 270 5.52 20.84 -11.80
CA TRP A 270 5.82 20.33 -10.47
C TRP A 270 4.53 19.94 -9.74
N ALA A 271 4.44 18.67 -9.36
CA ALA A 271 3.26 18.13 -8.68
C ALA A 271 3.65 16.97 -7.76
N TRP A 272 2.78 16.74 -6.78
CA TRP A 272 2.80 15.52 -5.98
C TRP A 272 2.31 14.35 -6.83
N ARG A 273 3.03 13.23 -6.82
CA ARG A 273 2.72 12.03 -7.60
C ARG A 273 2.93 10.78 -6.76
N VAL A 274 2.12 9.75 -7.02
CA VAL A 274 2.39 8.39 -6.54
C VAL A 274 3.22 7.68 -7.59
N VAL A 275 4.33 7.08 -7.18
CA VAL A 275 5.24 6.34 -8.06
C VAL A 275 5.44 4.96 -7.44
N VAL A 276 5.26 3.92 -8.25
CA VAL A 276 5.70 2.56 -7.92
C VAL A 276 6.90 2.26 -8.82
N PHE A 277 7.92 1.62 -8.29
CA PHE A 277 9.15 1.33 -9.03
C PHE A 277 9.81 0.08 -8.49
N HIS A 278 10.60 -0.58 -9.33
CA HIS A 278 11.22 -1.85 -8.96
C HIS A 278 12.34 -1.59 -7.92
N ALA A 279 12.52 -2.52 -6.98
CA ALA A 279 13.47 -2.33 -5.89
C ALA A 279 14.94 -2.50 -6.33
N ASP A 280 15.19 -3.28 -7.39
CA ASP A 280 16.47 -3.20 -8.10
C ASP A 280 16.43 -2.03 -9.11
N GLY A 281 17.48 -1.21 -9.14
CA GLY A 281 17.46 0.15 -9.71
C GLY A 281 17.30 0.27 -11.23
N GLU A 282 16.79 -0.75 -11.94
CA GLU A 282 16.44 -0.66 -13.37
C GLU A 282 15.06 0.02 -13.53
N ASN A 283 14.99 1.33 -13.25
CA ASN A 283 13.75 2.11 -13.39
C ASN A 283 13.85 3.16 -14.51
N PRO A 284 12.76 3.38 -15.29
CA PRO A 284 11.41 2.89 -15.04
C PRO A 284 11.15 1.47 -15.56
N THR A 285 10.52 0.63 -14.73
CA THR A 285 10.04 -0.70 -15.11
C THR A 285 8.52 -0.71 -15.32
N GLU A 286 8.06 -1.37 -16.39
CA GLU A 286 6.63 -1.54 -16.64
C GLU A 286 6.00 -2.55 -15.67
N LEU A 287 4.84 -2.19 -15.13
CA LEU A 287 4.02 -3.05 -14.28
C LEU A 287 2.57 -2.97 -14.76
N ASN A 288 1.94 -4.13 -15.01
CA ASN A 288 0.59 -4.23 -15.54
C ASN A 288 0.39 -3.44 -16.87
N GLY A 289 1.42 -3.43 -17.72
CA GLY A 289 1.36 -2.82 -19.07
C GLY A 289 1.49 -1.29 -19.11
N ARG A 290 1.92 -0.65 -18.02
CA ARG A 290 2.31 0.77 -18.00
C ARG A 290 3.44 1.00 -17.00
N TYR A 291 4.10 2.13 -17.12
CA TYR A 291 4.94 2.67 -16.04
C TYR A 291 4.03 3.21 -14.92
N PRO A 292 4.11 2.68 -13.68
CA PRO A 292 3.13 2.96 -12.63
C PRO A 292 3.45 4.29 -11.91
N ARG A 293 3.15 5.37 -12.61
CA ARG A 293 3.30 6.77 -12.18
C ARG A 293 1.98 7.49 -12.35
N PHE A 294 1.53 8.15 -11.31
CA PHE A 294 0.17 8.67 -11.23
C PHE A 294 0.22 10.13 -10.80
N ASP A 295 -0.49 10.98 -11.55
CA ASP A 295 -0.58 12.42 -11.27
C ASP A 295 -1.49 12.71 -10.06
N SER A 296 -2.21 11.69 -9.58
CA SER A 296 -3.14 11.81 -8.46
C SER A 296 -3.34 10.47 -7.74
N ILE A 297 -3.65 10.52 -6.44
CA ILE A 297 -4.02 9.35 -5.65
C ILE A 297 -5.26 8.63 -6.22
N PRO A 298 -6.36 9.30 -6.64
CA PRO A 298 -7.50 8.61 -7.27
C PRO A 298 -7.14 7.82 -8.53
N GLU A 299 -6.23 8.33 -9.37
CA GLU A 299 -5.73 7.60 -10.55
C GLU A 299 -4.96 6.34 -10.13
N PHE A 300 -4.09 6.47 -9.12
CA PHE A 300 -3.36 5.34 -8.55
C PHE A 300 -4.32 4.27 -8.00
N LEU A 301 -5.35 4.66 -7.24
CA LEU A 301 -6.32 3.74 -6.66
C LEU A 301 -7.08 2.94 -7.75
N GLU A 302 -7.51 3.60 -8.83
CA GLU A 302 -8.19 2.91 -9.94
C GLU A 302 -7.29 1.85 -10.58
N TRP A 303 -6.01 2.18 -10.82
CA TRP A 303 -5.03 1.23 -11.35
C TRP A 303 -4.69 0.11 -10.37
N TYR A 304 -4.47 0.43 -9.10
CA TYR A 304 -4.07 -0.54 -8.09
C TYR A 304 -5.16 -1.60 -7.85
N SER A 305 -6.43 -1.20 -7.91
CA SER A 305 -7.59 -2.11 -7.80
C SER A 305 -7.97 -2.81 -9.10
N SER A 306 -7.44 -2.41 -10.26
CA SER A 306 -7.66 -3.07 -11.56
C SER A 306 -6.75 -4.26 -11.82
N TRP A 307 -6.00 -4.71 -10.81
CA TRP A 307 -4.93 -5.68 -10.98
C TRP A 307 -5.33 -6.99 -11.67
N LEU A 308 -6.57 -7.46 -11.44
CA LEU A 308 -7.06 -8.70 -12.04
C LEU A 308 -7.24 -8.58 -13.56
N GLU A 309 -7.51 -7.37 -14.06
CA GLU A 309 -7.64 -7.08 -15.50
C GLU A 309 -6.32 -7.23 -16.26
N HIS A 310 -5.20 -7.15 -15.53
CA HIS A 310 -3.84 -7.24 -16.06
C HIS A 310 -3.12 -8.54 -15.65
N ALA A 311 -3.82 -9.45 -14.96
CA ALA A 311 -3.22 -10.65 -14.40
C ALA A 311 -2.92 -11.70 -15.48
N ASP A 312 -1.66 -12.14 -15.58
CA ASP A 312 -1.29 -13.37 -16.26
C ASP A 312 -1.46 -14.55 -15.29
N LEU A 313 -2.59 -15.26 -15.40
CA LEU A 313 -2.90 -16.39 -14.53
C LEU A 313 -1.90 -17.54 -14.64
N ASP A 314 -1.28 -17.75 -15.82
CA ASP A 314 -0.29 -18.80 -15.99
C ASP A 314 1.03 -18.43 -15.29
N GLN A 315 1.41 -17.16 -15.35
CA GLN A 315 2.56 -16.65 -14.62
C GLN A 315 2.33 -16.69 -13.10
N ILE A 316 1.15 -16.27 -12.62
CA ILE A 316 0.78 -16.34 -11.20
C ILE A 316 0.86 -17.77 -10.68
N ARG A 317 0.37 -18.77 -11.43
CA ARG A 317 0.47 -20.19 -11.02
C ARG A 317 1.92 -20.63 -10.84
N LYS A 318 2.84 -20.17 -11.68
CA LYS A 318 4.28 -20.47 -11.53
C LYS A 318 4.85 -19.80 -10.29
N ASP A 319 4.50 -18.53 -10.08
CA ASP A 319 5.06 -17.70 -9.01
C ASP A 319 4.60 -18.13 -7.62
N VAL A 320 3.33 -18.53 -7.50
CA VAL A 320 2.76 -19.12 -6.30
C VAL A 320 3.42 -20.45 -5.93
N MET A 321 3.87 -21.22 -6.93
CA MET A 321 4.47 -22.53 -6.72
C MET A 321 5.99 -22.49 -6.52
N LYS A 322 6.65 -21.34 -6.67
CA LYS A 322 8.09 -21.22 -6.37
C LYS A 322 8.31 -21.37 -4.87
N PRO A 323 9.34 -22.14 -4.43
CA PRO A 323 9.76 -22.19 -3.04
C PRO A 323 10.15 -20.79 -2.56
N GLU A 324 9.87 -20.46 -1.29
CA GLU A 324 10.26 -19.18 -0.68
C GLU A 324 11.79 -19.06 -0.47
N TYR A 325 12.54 -20.16 -0.66
CA TYR A 325 13.98 -20.25 -0.46
C TYR A 325 14.64 -21.13 -1.53
N ASP A 326 14.61 -20.72 -2.78
CA ASP A 326 15.70 -21.11 -3.69
C ASP A 326 16.79 -20.05 -3.47
N SER A 327 17.72 -20.32 -2.56
CA SER A 327 18.96 -19.56 -2.47
C SER A 327 19.62 -19.63 -3.85
N ASP A 328 19.84 -18.50 -4.50
CA ASP A 328 20.69 -18.36 -5.68
C ASP A 328 22.15 -18.69 -5.33
N GLU A 329 22.44 -19.96 -5.01
CA GLU A 329 23.79 -20.51 -4.96
C GLU A 329 24.22 -21.16 -6.29
N ASP A 330 23.36 -21.14 -7.32
CA ASP A 330 23.70 -21.70 -8.64
C ASP A 330 23.40 -20.72 -9.78
N ARG A 331 24.19 -19.64 -9.89
CA ARG A 331 24.47 -18.96 -11.17
C ARG A 331 25.91 -18.53 -11.33
#